data_AF-A0A0T9L3V6-F1
#
_entry.id   AF-A0A0T9L3V6-F1
#
_cell.length_a   1.000
_cell.length_b   1.000
_cell.length_c   1.000
_cell.angle_alpha   90.00
_cell.angle_beta   90.00
_cell.angle_gamma   90.00
#
_symmetry.space_group_name_H-M   'P 1'
#
loop_
_entity.id
_entity.type
_entity.pdbx_description
1 polymer ?
#
loop_
_entity_poly.entity_id
_entity_poly.type
_entity_poly.pdbx_seq_one_letter_code
_entity_poly.pdbx_strand_id
1 'polypeptide(L)'
;MNLINKTAFVLLLFPFFSHAALIDYSKIESDCREDSPGISNSIVMGCADLVSDTAKKDMNIVYQKIYKIIEVRDLPYVTKNFETAQKSWLTLRENWCDVQGFIIGTPMYSICRMDMNISRVNELNGFLEQIQN
;
A
#
# COMPACT_ATOMS: atom_id res chain seq x y z
N MET A 1 -8.32 -60.98 15.57
CA MET A 1 -7.83 -59.79 16.29
C MET A 1 -6.34 -59.69 16.03
N ASN A 2 -5.74 -58.66 15.42
CA ASN A 2 -6.15 -57.30 15.10
C ASN A 2 -5.41 -56.85 13.83
N LEU A 3 -6.12 -56.25 12.87
CA LEU A 3 -5.53 -55.51 11.75
C LEU A 3 -5.20 -54.10 12.24
N ILE A 4 -3.91 -53.78 12.36
CA ILE A 4 -3.46 -52.41 12.64
C ILE A 4 -3.47 -51.64 11.32
N ASN A 5 -4.50 -50.81 11.17
CA ASN A 5 -4.72 -49.92 10.04
C ASN A 5 -3.68 -48.78 10.11
N LYS A 6 -2.69 -48.78 9.22
CA LYS A 6 -1.73 -47.67 9.08
C LYS A 6 -2.32 -46.60 8.17
N THR A 7 -3.19 -45.76 8.71
CA THR A 7 -3.58 -44.51 8.07
C THR A 7 -2.40 -43.56 8.11
N ALA A 8 -1.74 -43.38 6.97
CA ALA A 8 -0.72 -42.34 6.77
C ALA A 8 -1.39 -40.97 6.91
N PHE A 9 -1.08 -40.27 8.00
CA PHE A 9 -1.51 -38.91 8.25
C PHE A 9 -0.68 -37.98 7.36
N VAL A 10 -1.19 -37.65 6.17
CA VAL A 10 -0.62 -36.63 5.30
C VAL A 10 -0.81 -35.29 5.99
N LEU A 11 0.26 -34.77 6.60
CA LEU A 11 0.34 -33.39 7.05
C LEU A 11 0.24 -32.49 5.80
N LEU A 12 -0.95 -31.98 5.54
CA LEU A 12 -1.13 -30.80 4.69
C LEU A 12 -0.43 -29.64 5.42
N LEU A 13 0.81 -29.39 5.01
CA LEU A 13 1.50 -28.13 5.24
C LEU A 13 0.71 -27.07 4.47
N PHE A 14 -0.37 -26.58 5.07
CA PHE A 14 -0.98 -25.34 4.64
C PHE A 14 0.12 -24.28 4.67
N PRO A 15 0.41 -23.60 3.54
CA PRO A 15 1.29 -22.46 3.59
C PRO A 15 0.60 -21.47 4.53
N PHE A 16 1.26 -21.14 5.64
CA PHE A 16 0.87 -19.98 6.42
C PHE A 16 1.02 -18.79 5.48
N PHE A 17 -0.07 -18.40 4.83
CA PHE A 17 -0.17 -17.13 4.14
C PHE A 17 0.03 -16.08 5.23
N SER A 18 1.26 -15.59 5.34
CA SER A 18 1.56 -14.38 6.08
C SER A 18 0.79 -13.27 5.37
N HIS A 19 -0.44 -13.02 5.81
CA HIS A 19 -1.10 -11.75 5.59
C HIS A 19 -0.17 -10.75 6.25
N ALA A 20 0.63 -10.06 5.44
CA ALA A 20 1.39 -8.92 5.93
C ALA A 20 0.37 -8.04 6.64
N ALA A 21 0.56 -7.84 7.96
CA ALA A 21 -0.35 -7.02 8.73
C ALA A 21 -0.50 -5.69 7.99
N LEU A 22 -1.74 -5.37 7.61
CA LEU A 22 -2.06 -4.17 6.88
C LEU A 22 -1.62 -3.00 7.78
N ILE A 23 -0.65 -2.20 7.32
CA ILE A 23 -0.11 -1.11 8.14
C ILE A 23 -1.27 -0.18 8.52
N ASP A 24 -1.43 0.06 9.81
CA ASP A 24 -2.41 1.02 10.32
C ASP A 24 -1.83 2.44 10.22
N TYR A 25 -2.04 3.04 9.05
CA TYR A 25 -1.61 4.41 8.78
C TYR A 25 -2.27 5.44 9.71
N SER A 26 -3.50 5.17 10.16
CA SER A 26 -4.20 6.05 11.10
C SER A 26 -3.49 6.04 12.45
N LYS A 27 -3.01 4.87 12.89
CA LYS A 27 -2.21 4.77 14.10
C LYS A 27 -0.88 5.55 14.01
N ILE A 28 -0.20 5.49 12.86
CA ILE A 28 1.04 6.27 12.66
C ILE A 28 0.76 7.77 12.77
N GLU A 29 -0.34 8.24 12.17
CA GLU A 29 -0.75 9.64 12.26
C GLU A 29 -1.08 10.04 13.70
N SER A 30 -1.87 9.23 14.42
CA SER A 30 -2.26 9.52 15.81
C SER A 30 -1.06 9.55 16.73
N ASP A 31 -0.15 8.58 16.61
CA ASP A 31 1.04 8.50 17.45
C ASP A 31 1.94 9.74 17.20
N CYS A 32 2.12 10.15 15.93
CA CYS A 32 2.85 11.38 15.60
C CYS A 32 2.23 12.65 16.19
N ARG A 33 0.89 12.74 16.16
CA ARG A 33 0.12 13.85 16.73
C ARG A 33 0.23 13.91 18.26
N GLU A 34 0.27 12.76 18.93
CA GLU A 34 0.44 12.67 20.38
C GLU A 34 1.86 13.07 20.80
N ASP A 35 2.87 12.66 20.04
CA ASP A 35 4.28 12.99 20.28
C ASP A 35 4.63 14.47 19.97
N SER A 36 3.76 15.16 19.22
CA SER A 36 3.92 16.55 18.80
C SER A 36 2.79 17.44 19.33
N PRO A 37 2.79 17.79 20.63
CA PRO A 37 1.69 18.53 21.24
C PRO A 37 1.56 19.94 20.63
N GLY A 38 0.41 20.22 20.03
CA GLY A 38 0.07 21.51 19.43
C GLY A 38 -1.04 21.42 18.38
N ILE A 39 -1.63 22.55 18.01
CA ILE A 39 -2.72 22.64 17.01
C ILE A 39 -2.27 23.51 15.83
N SER A 40 -1.03 23.33 15.37
CA SER A 40 -0.51 24.07 14.21
C SER A 40 -0.65 23.26 12.92
N ASN A 41 -0.91 23.96 11.82
CA ASN A 41 -0.93 23.33 10.49
C ASN A 41 0.43 22.70 10.15
N SER A 42 1.54 23.19 10.72
CA SER A 42 2.86 22.60 10.52
C SER A 42 3.00 21.22 11.15
N ILE A 43 2.42 20.99 12.33
CA ILE A 43 2.43 19.66 12.98
C ILE A 43 1.60 18.69 12.14
N VAL A 44 0.39 19.09 11.74
CA VAL A 44 -0.48 18.25 10.90
C VAL A 44 0.19 17.90 9.57
N MET A 45 0.82 18.88 8.92
CA MET A 45 1.57 18.67 7.68
C MET A 45 2.74 17.68 7.87
N GLY A 46 3.53 17.85 8.93
CA GLY A 46 4.66 16.95 9.23
C GLY A 46 4.23 15.52 9.51
N CYS A 47 3.14 15.31 10.27
CA CYS A 47 2.60 13.98 10.49
C CYS A 47 2.01 13.36 9.21
N ALA A 48 1.32 14.16 8.39
CA ALA A 48 0.83 13.69 7.09
C ALA A 48 1.99 13.30 6.15
N ASP A 49 3.09 14.05 6.14
CA ASP A 49 4.28 13.72 5.35
C ASP A 49 4.92 12.40 5.82
N LEU A 50 5.02 12.17 7.13
CA LEU A 50 5.52 10.92 7.70
C LEU A 50 4.70 9.71 7.24
N VAL A 51 3.37 9.81 7.33
CA VAL A 51 2.46 8.75 6.91
C VAL A 51 2.53 8.56 5.38
N SER A 52 2.55 9.66 4.62
CA SER A 52 2.69 9.67 3.16
C SER A 52 3.96 8.94 2.70
N ASP A 53 5.09 9.18 3.35
CA ASP A 53 6.36 8.52 3.06
C ASP A 53 6.33 7.03 3.42
N THR A 54 5.65 6.68 4.50
CA THR A 54 5.46 5.27 4.88
C THR A 54 4.61 4.54 3.85
N ALA A 55 3.45 5.11 3.47
CA ALA A 55 2.59 4.55 2.44
C ALA A 55 3.29 4.45 1.08
N LYS A 56 4.14 5.42 0.73
CA LYS A 56 4.93 5.38 -0.50
C LYS A 56 5.93 4.23 -0.52
N LYS A 57 6.59 3.91 0.60
CA LYS A 57 7.49 2.75 0.71
C LYS A 57 6.73 1.46 0.46
N ASP A 58 5.59 1.29 1.10
CA ASP A 58 4.72 0.12 0.94
C ASP A 58 4.20 -0.01 -0.49
N MET A 59 3.74 1.11 -1.08
CA MET A 59 3.27 1.16 -2.46
C MET A 59 4.34 0.63 -3.41
N ASN A 60 5.60 1.03 -3.23
CA ASN A 60 6.71 0.55 -4.05
C ASN A 60 6.94 -0.96 -3.87
N ILE A 61 6.87 -1.47 -2.63
CA ILE A 61 7.02 -2.90 -2.35
C ILE A 61 5.93 -3.70 -3.07
N VAL A 62 4.67 -3.29 -2.95
CA VAL A 62 3.53 -3.99 -3.56
C VAL A 62 3.58 -3.89 -5.09
N TYR A 63 3.87 -2.70 -5.63
CA TYR A 63 4.07 -2.51 -7.06
C TYR A 63 5.13 -3.47 -7.62
N GLN A 64 6.27 -3.62 -6.94
CA GLN A 64 7.33 -4.52 -7.38
C GLN A 64 6.93 -6.00 -7.32
N LYS A 65 6.12 -6.41 -6.34
CA LYS A 65 5.56 -7.77 -6.29
C LYS A 65 4.66 -8.04 -7.50
N ILE A 66 3.74 -7.12 -7.81
CA ILE A 66 2.85 -7.22 -8.97
C ILE A 66 3.65 -7.25 -10.27
N TYR A 67 4.59 -6.32 -10.42
CA TYR A 67 5.43 -6.21 -11.62
C TYR A 67 6.15 -7.53 -11.93
N LYS A 68 6.76 -8.15 -10.91
CA LYS A 68 7.43 -9.46 -11.06
C LYS A 68 6.47 -10.57 -11.47
N ILE A 69 5.25 -10.60 -10.95
CA ILE A 69 4.24 -11.59 -11.36
C ILE A 69 3.88 -11.42 -12.84
N ILE A 70 3.67 -10.17 -13.29
CA ILE A 70 3.35 -9.87 -14.69
C ILE A 70 4.54 -10.24 -15.59
N GLU A 71 5.77 -9.93 -15.18
CA GLU A 71 7.00 -10.24 -15.91
C GLU A 71 7.20 -11.75 -16.07
N VAL A 72 7.01 -12.54 -15.00
CA VAL A 72 7.11 -14.01 -15.04
C VAL A 72 6.07 -14.64 -15.97
N ARG A 73 4.91 -13.97 -16.17
CA ARG A 73 3.87 -14.42 -17.11
C ARG A 73 4.17 -14.07 -18.57
N ASP A 74 5.27 -13.37 -18.85
CA ASP A 74 5.72 -12.97 -20.19
C ASP A 74 4.65 -12.20 -20.99
N LEU A 75 4.05 -11.20 -20.35
CA LEU A 75 3.01 -10.34 -20.93
C LEU A 75 3.53 -8.91 -21.17
N PRO A 76 4.39 -8.67 -22.17
CA PRO A 76 5.12 -7.40 -22.33
C PRO A 76 4.20 -6.17 -22.50
N TYR A 77 3.06 -6.34 -23.17
CA TYR A 77 2.06 -5.28 -23.29
C TYR A 77 1.43 -4.93 -21.94
N VAL A 78 1.15 -5.93 -21.11
CA VAL A 78 0.58 -5.73 -19.77
C VAL A 78 1.61 -5.09 -18.85
N THR A 79 2.88 -5.50 -18.90
CA THR A 79 3.98 -4.88 -18.14
C THR A 79 4.09 -3.38 -18.45
N LYS A 80 4.11 -3.03 -19.75
CA LYS A 80 4.17 -1.64 -20.19
C LYS A 80 2.97 -0.83 -19.71
N ASN A 81 1.76 -1.39 -19.82
CA ASN A 81 0.54 -0.71 -19.39
C ASN A 81 0.50 -0.53 -17.86
N PHE A 82 0.94 -1.51 -17.09
CA PHE A 82 1.01 -1.43 -15.63
C PHE A 82 1.97 -0.33 -15.17
N GLU A 83 3.15 -0.26 -15.77
CA GLU A 83 4.12 0.81 -15.49
C GLU A 83 3.58 2.19 -15.89
N THR A 84 2.95 2.28 -17.08
CA THR A 84 2.35 3.53 -17.57
C THR A 84 1.25 4.00 -16.62
N ALA A 85 0.36 3.09 -16.19
CA ALA A 85 -0.72 3.41 -15.27
C ALA A 85 -0.19 3.95 -13.94
N GLN A 86 0.86 3.35 -13.38
CA GLN A 86 1.47 3.83 -12.13
C GLN A 86 2.10 5.22 -12.31
N LYS A 87 2.80 5.47 -13.42
CA LYS A 87 3.38 6.78 -13.72
C LYS A 87 2.30 7.86 -13.89
N SER A 88 1.24 7.56 -14.63
CA SER A 88 0.10 8.47 -14.80
C SER A 88 -0.60 8.77 -13.49
N TRP A 89 -0.74 7.77 -12.61
CA TRP A 89 -1.30 7.95 -11.27
C TRP A 89 -0.44 8.90 -10.41
N LEU A 90 0.89 8.80 -10.48
CA LEU A 90 1.78 9.75 -9.77
C LEU A 90 1.57 11.19 -10.24
N THR A 91 1.46 11.40 -11.55
CA THR A 91 1.16 12.74 -12.12
C THR A 91 -0.21 13.24 -11.67
N LEU A 92 -1.23 12.37 -11.68
CA LEU A 92 -2.56 12.71 -11.16
C LEU A 92 -2.48 13.15 -9.70
N ARG A 93 -1.79 12.38 -8.84
CA ARG A 93 -1.64 12.69 -7.43
C ARG A 93 -1.03 14.08 -7.23
N GLU A 94 0.09 14.38 -7.87
CA GLU A 94 0.75 15.68 -7.70
C GLU A 94 -0.17 16.82 -8.14
N ASN A 95 -0.71 16.75 -9.35
CA ASN A 95 -1.56 17.82 -9.87
C ASN A 95 -2.82 18.02 -9.03
N TRP A 96 -3.44 16.91 -8.60
CA TRP A 96 -4.66 16.96 -7.80
C TRP A 96 -4.40 17.54 -6.40
N CYS A 97 -3.33 17.10 -5.75
CA CYS A 97 -2.98 17.61 -4.42
C CYS A 97 -2.48 19.05 -4.45
N ASP A 98 -1.84 19.50 -5.54
CA ASP A 98 -1.47 20.90 -5.71
C ASP A 98 -2.68 21.80 -5.94
N VAL A 99 -3.67 21.36 -6.73
CA VAL A 99 -4.94 22.08 -6.89
C VAL A 99 -5.66 22.20 -5.55
N GLN A 100 -5.80 21.09 -4.81
CA GLN A 100 -6.44 21.11 -3.50
C GLN A 100 -5.67 21.99 -2.51
N GLY A 101 -4.34 21.86 -2.47
CA GLY A 101 -3.48 22.68 -1.63
C GLY A 101 -3.60 24.18 -1.93
N PHE A 102 -3.71 24.54 -3.20
CA PHE A 102 -3.89 25.94 -3.62
C PHE A 102 -5.26 26.50 -3.25
N ILE A 103 -6.33 25.72 -3.42
CA ILE A 103 -7.71 26.17 -3.16
C ILE A 103 -8.05 26.15 -1.67
N ILE A 104 -7.60 25.15 -0.92
CA ILE A 104 -7.96 24.93 0.50
C ILE A 104 -6.90 25.52 1.43
N GLY A 105 -5.62 25.49 1.04
CA GLY A 105 -4.49 25.95 1.85
C GLY A 105 -3.82 24.83 2.67
N THR A 106 -2.70 25.18 3.30
CA THR A 106 -1.94 24.28 4.19
C THR A 106 -2.79 23.85 5.40
N PRO A 107 -2.81 22.55 5.76
CA PRO A 107 -1.87 21.47 5.39
C PRO A 107 -2.32 20.56 4.24
N MET A 108 -3.29 20.98 3.41
CA MET A 108 -3.93 20.11 2.42
C MET A 108 -2.97 19.48 1.40
N TYR A 109 -1.86 20.17 1.07
CA TYR A 109 -0.80 19.62 0.21
C TYR A 109 -0.29 18.25 0.70
N SER A 110 -0.08 18.09 2.01
CA SER A 110 0.46 16.86 2.60
C SER A 110 -0.64 15.85 2.89
N ILE A 111 -1.78 16.30 3.42
CA ILE A 111 -2.95 15.43 3.69
C ILE A 111 -3.40 14.73 2.42
N CYS A 112 -3.57 15.45 1.31
CA CYS A 112 -3.98 14.84 0.06
C CYS A 112 -2.99 13.76 -0.42
N ARG A 113 -1.68 14.04 -0.33
CA ARG A 113 -0.66 13.07 -0.76
C ARG A 113 -0.64 11.83 0.13
N MET A 114 -0.82 12.01 1.44
CA MET A 114 -0.98 10.93 2.40
C MET A 114 -2.16 10.03 2.02
N ASP A 115 -3.36 10.60 1.90
CA ASP A 115 -4.60 9.86 1.62
C ASP A 115 -4.51 9.11 0.30
N MET A 116 -4.02 9.78 -0.76
CA MET A 116 -3.87 9.15 -2.06
C MET A 116 -2.85 8.01 -2.04
N ASN A 117 -1.72 8.16 -1.34
CA ASN A 117 -0.74 7.08 -1.21
C ASN A 117 -1.35 5.87 -0.48
N ILE A 118 -2.07 6.09 0.63
CA ILE A 118 -2.75 5.02 1.38
C ILE A 118 -3.76 4.30 0.47
N SER A 119 -4.61 5.06 -0.22
CA SER A 119 -5.60 4.48 -1.15
C SER A 119 -4.94 3.63 -2.23
N ARG A 120 -3.81 4.10 -2.78
CA ARG A 120 -3.09 3.37 -3.82
C ARG A 120 -2.43 2.09 -3.31
N VAL A 121 -1.90 2.09 -2.09
CA VAL A 121 -1.42 0.86 -1.43
C VAL A 121 -2.56 -0.16 -1.34
N ASN A 122 -3.74 0.26 -0.90
CA ASN A 122 -4.90 -0.62 -0.77
C ASN A 122 -5.37 -1.18 -2.11
N GLU A 123 -5.44 -0.35 -3.15
CA GLU A 123 -5.75 -0.79 -4.52
C GLU A 123 -4.75 -1.83 -5.04
N LEU A 124 -3.45 -1.57 -4.86
CA LEU A 124 -2.41 -2.48 -5.32
C LEU A 124 -2.43 -3.79 -4.52
N ASN A 125 -2.65 -3.76 -3.20
CA ASN A 125 -2.79 -4.97 -2.41
C ASN A 125 -4.00 -5.80 -2.85
N GLY A 126 -5.16 -5.16 -3.05
CA GLY A 126 -6.35 -5.84 -3.55
C GLY A 126 -6.15 -6.45 -4.94
N PHE A 127 -5.37 -5.80 -5.81
CA PHE A 127 -5.00 -6.40 -7.09
C PHE A 127 -4.00 -7.55 -6.93
N LEU A 128 -2.99 -7.40 -6.06
CA LEU A 128 -1.99 -8.42 -5.78
C LEU A 128 -2.66 -9.72 -5.28
N GLU A 129 -3.61 -9.61 -4.35
CA GLU A 129 -4.40 -10.73 -3.83
C GLU A 129 -5.14 -11.47 -4.96
N GLN A 130 -5.74 -10.74 -5.90
CA GLN A 130 -6.47 -11.34 -7.03
C GLN A 130 -5.56 -12.08 -8.02
N ILE A 131 -4.33 -11.63 -8.21
CA ILE A 131 -3.41 -12.23 -9.20
C ILE A 131 -2.47 -13.28 -8.60
N GLN A 132 -2.38 -13.39 -7.27
CA GLN A 132 -1.59 -14.43 -6.60
C GLN A 132 -2.33 -15.76 -6.45
N ASN A 133 -3.66 -15.73 -6.55
CA ASN A 133 -4.52 -16.91 -6.62
C ASN A 133 -4.62 -17.45 -8.04
#